data_AF-A0A1R4IXT5-F1
#
_entry.id   AF-A0A1R4IXT5-F1
#
_cell.length_a   1.000
_cell.length_b   1.000
_cell.length_c   1.000
_cell.angle_alpha   90.00
_cell.angle_beta   90.00
_cell.angle_gamma   90.00
#
_symmetry.space_group_name_H-M   'P 1'
#
loop_
_entity.id
_entity.type
_entity.pdbx_description
1 polymer ?
#
loop_
_entity_poly.entity_id
_entity_poly.type
_entity_poly.pdbx_seq_one_letter_code
_entity_poly.pdbx_strand_id
1 'polypeptide(L)'
;MTAMGTYITATTTLASRRQNLFLKRLRSTAAKDASILSGLVLPVALVNVIQAGVIVAVLSAVGTPPVGVAAVVAAVVVLELMFVGAAIATAGLTNSPDRAQVTTLPLFVVVLGAAMWVGLTGTEELTAVKRLLPGGAVTELIIEGWSGMALHETVSLLLPSLAFVVAAFAAAKSTFRWEPRS
;
A
#
# COMPACT_ATOMS: atom_id res chain seq x y z
N MET A 1 3.00 -3.31 8.19
CA MET A 1 2.54 -4.71 8.01
C MET A 1 1.05 -4.79 7.66
N THR A 2 0.19 -3.95 8.25
CA THR A 2 -1.26 -3.89 7.94
C THR A 2 -1.56 -3.71 6.44
N ALA A 3 -0.96 -2.72 5.77
CA ALA A 3 -1.22 -2.42 4.35
C ALA A 3 -0.91 -3.56 3.34
N MET A 4 -0.18 -4.59 3.75
CA MET A 4 -0.01 -5.81 2.95
C MET A 4 -1.31 -6.63 2.87
N GLY A 5 -2.16 -6.55 3.89
CA GLY A 5 -3.51 -7.13 3.87
C GLY A 5 -4.35 -6.54 2.74
N THR A 6 -4.28 -5.22 2.54
CA THR A 6 -4.92 -4.55 1.40
C THR A 6 -4.37 -5.07 0.09
N TYR A 7 -3.04 -5.14 -0.04
CA TYR A 7 -2.40 -5.58 -1.28
C TYR A 7 -2.85 -6.97 -1.73
N ILE A 8 -2.77 -7.95 -0.84
CA ILE A 8 -3.13 -9.35 -1.15
C ILE A 8 -4.63 -9.49 -1.36
N THR A 9 -5.44 -8.92 -0.47
CA THR A 9 -6.90 -9.05 -0.50
C THR A 9 -7.50 -8.35 -1.72
N ALA A 10 -7.06 -7.13 -2.04
CA ALA A 10 -7.55 -6.41 -3.21
C ALA A 10 -7.10 -7.09 -4.52
N THR A 11 -5.86 -7.58 -4.60
CA THR A 11 -5.38 -8.33 -5.77
C THR A 11 -6.23 -9.58 -6.01
N THR A 12 -6.44 -10.37 -4.96
CA THR A 12 -7.23 -11.61 -5.01
C THR A 12 -8.68 -11.32 -5.38
N THR A 13 -9.27 -10.29 -4.77
CA THR A 13 -10.65 -9.86 -5.04
C THR A 13 -10.81 -9.44 -6.50
N LEU A 14 -9.93 -8.58 -7.01
CA LEU A 14 -9.98 -8.11 -8.39
C LEU A 14 -9.77 -9.26 -9.39
N ALA A 15 -8.80 -10.15 -9.14
CA ALA A 15 -8.57 -11.34 -9.97
C ALA A 15 -9.80 -12.24 -10.01
N SER A 16 -10.41 -12.53 -8.86
CA SER A 16 -11.63 -13.33 -8.75
C SER A 16 -12.83 -12.71 -9.48
N ARG A 17 -13.09 -11.41 -9.27
CA ARG A 17 -14.19 -10.70 -9.95
C ARG A 17 -13.98 -10.62 -11.46
N ARG A 18 -12.73 -10.46 -11.90
CA ARG A 18 -12.40 -10.47 -13.34
C ARG A 18 -12.64 -11.84 -13.95
N GLN A 19 -12.16 -12.91 -13.31
CA GLN A 19 -12.33 -14.28 -13.79
C GLN A 19 -13.81 -14.66 -13.94
N ASN A 20 -14.65 -14.22 -13.01
CA ASN A 20 -16.10 -14.48 -13.04
C ASN A 20 -16.90 -13.52 -13.96
N LEU A 21 -16.22 -12.77 -14.84
CA LEU A 21 -16.81 -11.75 -15.73
C LEU A 21 -17.68 -10.70 -15.01
N PHE A 22 -17.52 -10.57 -13.68
CA PHE A 22 -18.34 -9.68 -12.86
C PHE A 22 -18.03 -8.21 -13.20
N LEU A 23 -16.75 -7.89 -13.36
CA LEU A 23 -16.32 -6.54 -13.74
C LEU A 23 -16.86 -6.13 -15.12
N LYS A 24 -16.93 -7.08 -16.07
CA LYS A 24 -17.49 -6.83 -17.42
C LYS A 24 -18.99 -6.53 -17.36
N ARG A 25 -19.73 -7.28 -16.54
CA ARG A 25 -21.16 -7.03 -16.28
C ARG A 25 -21.43 -5.68 -15.60
N LEU A 26 -20.57 -5.26 -14.67
CA LEU A 26 -20.69 -3.94 -14.06
C LEU A 26 -20.40 -2.81 -15.06
N ARG A 27 -19.45 -3.02 -15.97
CA ARG A 27 -19.07 -2.01 -16.97
C ARG A 27 -20.15 -1.77 -18.05
N SER A 28 -21.10 -2.70 -18.23
CA SER A 28 -22.27 -2.48 -19.08
C SER A 28 -23.38 -1.66 -18.41
N THR A 29 -23.21 -1.25 -17.15
CA THR A 29 -24.13 -0.33 -16.45
C THR A 29 -23.70 1.13 -16.63
N ALA A 30 -24.46 2.07 -16.07
CA ALA A 30 -24.08 3.49 -16.06
C ALA A 30 -22.90 3.84 -15.11
N ALA A 31 -22.35 2.85 -14.40
CA ALA A 31 -21.25 3.07 -13.46
C ALA A 31 -19.92 3.40 -14.18
N LYS A 32 -19.22 4.41 -13.69
CA LYS A 32 -17.87 4.76 -14.19
C LYS A 32 -16.84 3.70 -13.76
N ASP A 33 -15.87 3.41 -14.61
CA ASP A 33 -14.75 2.48 -14.36
C ASP A 33 -14.08 2.72 -12.99
N ALA A 34 -13.81 3.98 -12.64
CA ALA A 34 -13.22 4.35 -11.35
C ALA A 34 -14.13 4.03 -10.15
N SER A 35 -15.45 4.18 -10.30
CA SER A 35 -16.43 3.86 -9.25
C SER A 35 -16.54 2.36 -9.01
N ILE A 36 -16.38 1.54 -10.06
CA ILE A 36 -16.39 0.09 -9.94
C ILE A 36 -15.17 -0.38 -9.16
N LEU A 37 -13.98 0.13 -9.52
CA LEU A 37 -12.73 -0.24 -8.85
C LEU A 37 -12.70 0.27 -7.41
N SER A 38 -13.07 1.53 -7.17
CA SER A 38 -13.11 2.07 -5.80
C SER A 38 -14.13 1.32 -4.94
N GLY A 39 -15.30 0.97 -5.48
CA GLY A 39 -16.31 0.19 -4.74
C GLY A 39 -15.82 -1.18 -4.28
N LEU A 40 -14.85 -1.77 -4.97
CA LEU A 40 -14.24 -3.06 -4.60
C LEU A 40 -13.05 -2.91 -3.65
N VAL A 41 -12.23 -1.87 -3.84
CA VAL A 41 -10.95 -1.71 -3.12
C VAL A 41 -11.11 -0.89 -1.83
N LEU A 42 -12.00 0.11 -1.83
CA LEU A 42 -12.20 1.02 -0.70
C LEU A 42 -12.59 0.32 0.60
N PRO A 43 -13.49 -0.70 0.62
CA PRO A 43 -13.82 -1.39 1.86
C PRO A 43 -12.60 -2.09 2.49
N VAL A 44 -11.76 -2.71 1.66
CA VAL A 44 -10.53 -3.39 2.11
C VAL A 44 -9.55 -2.37 2.68
N ALA A 45 -9.33 -1.26 1.96
CA ALA A 45 -8.45 -0.19 2.41
C ALA A 45 -8.95 0.44 3.72
N LEU A 46 -10.27 0.64 3.88
CA LEU A 46 -10.85 1.21 5.09
C LEU A 46 -10.65 0.30 6.31
N VAL A 47 -10.89 -1.01 6.16
CA VAL A 47 -10.63 -1.99 7.23
C VAL A 47 -9.17 -1.90 7.66
N ASN A 48 -8.26 -1.79 6.70
CA ASN A 48 -6.85 -1.74 6.99
C ASN A 48 -6.40 -0.44 7.66
N VAL A 49 -6.94 0.71 7.25
CA VAL A 49 -6.71 2.01 7.89
C VAL A 49 -7.23 1.98 9.34
N ILE A 50 -8.41 1.40 9.57
CA ILE A 50 -8.96 1.21 10.92
C ILE A 50 -8.01 0.32 11.74
N GLN A 51 -7.55 -0.81 11.19
CA GLN A 51 -6.62 -1.70 11.86
C GLN A 51 -5.29 -0.99 12.20
N ALA A 52 -4.74 -0.19 11.30
CA ALA A 52 -3.54 0.60 11.56
C ALA A 52 -3.78 1.61 12.70
N GLY A 53 -4.93 2.29 12.70
CA GLY A 53 -5.33 3.21 13.77
C GLY A 53 -5.44 2.51 15.13
N VAL A 54 -6.02 1.30 15.17
CA VAL A 54 -6.09 0.48 16.39
C VAL A 54 -4.69 0.12 16.89
N ILE A 55 -3.76 -0.27 16.01
CA ILE A 55 -2.38 -0.58 16.40
C ILE A 55 -1.70 0.66 17.00
N VAL A 56 -1.80 1.82 16.33
CA VAL A 56 -1.23 3.07 16.86
C VAL A 56 -1.84 3.43 18.22
N ALA A 57 -3.15 3.28 18.38
CA ALA A 57 -3.83 3.56 19.65
C ALA A 57 -3.35 2.62 20.77
N VAL A 58 -3.23 1.32 20.50
CA VAL A 58 -2.73 0.34 21.48
C VAL A 58 -1.27 0.63 21.84
N LEU A 59 -0.40 0.89 20.87
CA LEU A 59 1.00 1.24 21.11
C LEU A 59 1.13 2.53 21.93
N SER A 60 0.26 3.51 21.68
CA SER A 60 0.20 4.76 22.43
C SER A 60 -0.31 4.57 23.86
N ALA A 61 -1.18 3.60 24.10
CA ALA A 61 -1.74 3.31 25.41
C ALA A 61 -0.78 2.52 26.32
N VAL A 62 0.04 1.64 25.72
CA VAL A 62 1.01 0.81 26.46
C VAL A 62 2.38 1.49 26.58
N GLY A 63 2.73 2.37 25.63
CA GLY A 63 3.99 3.11 25.60
C GLY A 63 3.79 4.63 25.61
N THR A 64 4.68 5.34 24.93
CA THR A 64 4.53 6.78 24.71
C THR A 64 3.74 7.04 23.42
N PRO A 65 2.78 7.99 23.43
CA PRO A 65 2.07 8.38 22.23
C PRO A 65 3.03 9.09 21.25
N PRO A 66 2.80 8.98 19.93
CA PRO A 66 3.64 9.65 18.96
C PRO A 66 3.50 11.16 19.05
N VAL A 67 4.62 11.88 19.09
CA VAL A 67 4.64 13.34 19.04
C VAL A 67 4.15 13.84 17.68
N GLY A 68 4.57 13.16 16.61
CA GLY A 68 4.24 13.49 15.22
C GLY A 68 3.01 12.73 14.69
N VAL A 69 1.84 12.81 15.36
CA VAL A 69 0.62 12.10 14.93
C VAL A 69 0.30 12.33 13.44
N ALA A 70 0.40 13.57 12.97
CA ALA A 70 0.15 13.92 11.57
C ALA A 70 1.14 13.24 10.60
N ALA A 71 2.41 13.11 10.99
CA ALA A 71 3.43 12.43 10.20
C ALA A 71 3.16 10.92 10.12
N VAL A 72 2.79 10.29 11.25
CA VAL A 72 2.41 8.87 11.29
C VAL A 72 1.17 8.61 10.43
N VAL A 73 0.14 9.46 10.53
CA VAL A 73 -1.08 9.33 9.71
C VAL A 73 -0.75 9.50 8.22
N ALA A 74 0.04 10.52 7.86
CA ALA A 74 0.44 10.73 6.47
C ALA A 74 1.23 9.53 5.92
N ALA A 75 2.13 8.96 6.73
CA ALA A 75 2.90 7.77 6.37
C ALA A 75 2.00 6.56 6.11
N VAL A 76 1.03 6.30 7.00
CA VAL A 76 0.05 5.21 6.85
C VAL A 76 -0.77 5.40 5.57
N VAL A 77 -1.27 6.61 5.32
CA VAL A 77 -2.06 6.91 4.10
C VAL A 77 -1.23 6.71 2.83
N VAL A 78 0.00 7.21 2.80
CA VAL A 78 0.87 7.05 1.61
C VAL A 78 1.20 5.58 1.37
N LEU A 79 1.52 4.82 2.42
CA LEU A 79 1.76 3.39 2.30
C LEU A 79 0.52 2.64 1.81
N GLU A 80 -0.66 3.00 2.29
CA GLU A 80 -1.94 2.43 1.87
C GLU A 80 -2.20 2.70 0.38
N LEU A 81 -2.04 3.95 -0.06
CA LEU A 81 -2.22 4.35 -1.45
C LEU A 81 -1.25 3.60 -2.38
N MET A 82 0.00 3.42 -1.94
CA MET A 82 1.00 2.66 -2.69
C MET A 82 0.54 1.21 -2.89
N PHE A 83 0.07 0.55 -1.83
CA PHE A 83 -0.38 -0.83 -1.91
C PHE A 83 -1.70 -0.99 -2.66
N VAL A 84 -2.61 -0.01 -2.61
CA VAL A 84 -3.81 0.04 -3.44
C VAL A 84 -3.43 0.09 -4.92
N GLY A 85 -2.55 1.02 -5.32
CA GLY A 85 -2.07 1.11 -6.69
C GLY A 85 -1.39 -0.19 -7.14
N ALA A 86 -0.53 -0.75 -6.28
CA ALA A 86 0.16 -2.00 -6.55
C ALA A 86 -0.82 -3.17 -6.69
N ALA A 87 -1.86 -3.25 -5.87
CA ALA A 87 -2.86 -4.32 -5.95
C ALA A 87 -3.58 -4.32 -7.30
N ILE A 88 -3.96 -3.13 -7.78
CA ILE A 88 -4.63 -2.98 -9.08
C ILE A 88 -3.67 -3.36 -10.22
N ALA A 89 -2.40 -2.92 -10.15
CA ALA A 89 -1.37 -3.27 -11.12
C ALA A 89 -1.12 -4.78 -11.17
N THR A 90 -0.90 -5.41 -10.02
CA THR A 90 -0.66 -6.84 -9.90
C THR A 90 -1.88 -7.64 -10.35
N ALA A 91 -3.10 -7.23 -9.98
CA ALA A 91 -4.33 -7.88 -10.45
C ALA A 91 -4.46 -7.87 -11.99
N GLY A 92 -3.91 -6.86 -12.66
CA GLY A 92 -3.78 -6.83 -14.12
C GLY A 92 -2.97 -8.02 -14.68
N LEU A 93 -1.92 -8.43 -13.97
CA LEU A 93 -1.03 -9.56 -14.29
C LEU A 93 -1.53 -10.91 -13.79
N THR A 94 -2.41 -10.93 -12.79
CA THR A 94 -2.85 -12.16 -12.10
C THR A 94 -4.07 -12.81 -12.77
N ASN A 95 -3.92 -14.01 -13.30
CA ASN A 95 -5.02 -14.67 -14.04
C ASN A 95 -6.11 -15.27 -13.15
N SER A 96 -5.78 -15.71 -11.92
CA SER A 96 -6.73 -16.37 -10.99
C SER A 96 -6.46 -15.94 -9.55
N PRO A 97 -7.45 -16.04 -8.64
CA PRO A 97 -7.25 -15.74 -7.23
C PRO A 97 -6.18 -16.63 -6.58
N ASP A 98 -6.05 -17.89 -7.01
CA ASP A 98 -5.00 -18.79 -6.49
C ASP A 98 -3.60 -18.30 -6.87
N ARG A 99 -3.45 -17.78 -8.10
CA ARG A 99 -2.19 -17.16 -8.57
C ARG A 99 -1.94 -15.79 -7.95
N ALA A 100 -2.93 -15.16 -7.33
CA ALA A 100 -2.77 -13.87 -6.66
C ALA A 100 -1.75 -13.97 -5.52
N GLN A 101 -1.74 -15.09 -4.80
CA GLN A 101 -0.77 -15.33 -3.73
C GLN A 101 0.65 -15.30 -4.28
N VAL A 102 0.93 -16.04 -5.36
CA VAL A 102 2.28 -16.10 -5.95
C VAL A 102 2.69 -14.78 -6.59
N THR A 103 1.79 -14.12 -7.31
CA THR A 103 2.07 -12.85 -8.02
C THR A 103 2.27 -11.66 -7.08
N THR A 104 1.75 -11.73 -5.85
CA THR A 104 1.96 -10.70 -4.84
C THR A 104 3.27 -10.88 -4.06
N LEU A 105 3.81 -12.09 -3.97
CA LEU A 105 5.04 -12.40 -3.20
C LEU A 105 6.24 -11.50 -3.50
N PRO A 106 6.63 -11.23 -4.77
CA PRO A 106 7.87 -10.49 -5.03
C PRO A 106 7.86 -9.10 -4.41
N LEU A 107 6.78 -8.33 -4.62
CA LEU A 107 6.66 -7.00 -4.03
C LEU A 107 6.54 -7.08 -2.50
N PHE A 108 5.82 -8.06 -1.98
CA PHE A 108 5.68 -8.27 -0.55
C PHE A 108 7.05 -8.49 0.13
N VAL A 109 7.89 -9.37 -0.42
CA VAL A 109 9.22 -9.65 0.12
C VAL A 109 10.12 -8.42 0.08
N VAL A 110 10.10 -7.65 -1.02
CA VAL A 110 10.91 -6.44 -1.16
C VAL A 110 10.49 -5.38 -0.12
N VAL A 111 9.19 -5.09 -0.01
CA VAL A 111 8.70 -4.08 0.92
C VAL A 111 8.89 -4.51 2.38
N LEU A 112 8.65 -5.79 2.68
CA LEU A 112 8.87 -6.34 4.02
C LEU A 112 10.35 -6.28 4.40
N GLY A 113 11.24 -6.71 3.50
CA GLY A 113 12.67 -6.68 3.70
C GLY A 113 13.20 -5.25 3.92
N ALA A 114 12.72 -4.29 3.12
CA ALA A 114 13.06 -2.88 3.28
C ALA A 114 12.60 -2.33 4.64
N ALA A 115 11.35 -2.60 5.03
CA ALA A 115 10.81 -2.15 6.31
C ALA A 115 11.55 -2.77 7.50
N MET A 116 11.86 -4.08 7.44
CA MET A 116 12.64 -4.75 8.49
C MET A 116 14.06 -4.20 8.57
N TRP A 117 14.72 -3.99 7.44
CA TRP A 117 16.09 -3.47 7.42
C TRP A 117 16.16 -2.06 8.04
N VAL A 118 15.25 -1.17 7.65
CA VAL A 118 15.12 0.17 8.23
C VAL A 118 14.77 0.10 9.72
N GLY A 119 13.79 -0.71 10.10
CA GLY A 119 13.33 -0.81 11.49
C GLY A 119 14.37 -1.40 12.45
N LEU A 120 15.26 -2.27 11.97
CA LEU A 120 16.28 -2.92 12.79
C LEU A 120 17.60 -2.14 12.86
N THR A 121 17.98 -1.47 11.78
CA THR A 121 19.32 -0.85 11.66
C THR A 121 19.28 0.67 11.54
N GLY A 122 18.10 1.28 11.56
CA GLY A 122 17.92 2.69 11.24
C GLY A 122 18.34 3.01 9.81
N THR A 123 18.58 4.29 9.53
CA THR A 123 18.94 4.81 8.20
C THR A 123 20.26 5.57 8.16
N GLU A 124 21.02 5.57 9.28
CA GLU A 124 22.32 6.24 9.40
C GLU A 124 23.31 5.73 8.34
N GLU A 125 23.36 4.41 8.15
CA GLU A 125 24.10 3.79 7.05
C GLU A 125 23.20 3.55 5.82
N LEU A 126 23.73 3.84 4.64
CA LEU A 126 23.06 3.64 3.34
C LEU A 126 21.72 4.38 3.23
N THR A 127 21.63 5.58 3.82
CA THR A 127 20.42 6.40 3.90
C THR A 127 19.67 6.51 2.59
N ALA A 128 20.36 6.85 1.50
CA ALA A 128 19.75 7.03 0.19
C ALA A 128 19.12 5.72 -0.31
N VAL A 129 19.84 4.60 -0.19
CA VAL A 129 19.37 3.28 -0.63
C VAL A 129 18.13 2.87 0.18
N LYS A 130 18.21 2.94 1.51
CA LYS A 130 17.10 2.59 2.40
C LYS A 130 15.86 3.42 2.14
N ARG A 131 16.01 4.74 1.92
CA ARG A 131 14.88 5.64 1.62
C ARG A 131 14.29 5.44 0.22
N LEU A 132 15.11 5.05 -0.76
CA LEU A 132 14.67 4.77 -2.13
C LEU A 132 14.02 3.40 -2.30
N LEU A 133 14.08 2.51 -1.31
CA LEU A 133 13.34 1.24 -1.35
C LEU A 133 11.84 1.46 -1.14
N PRO A 134 10.97 0.67 -1.80
CA PRO A 134 9.53 0.77 -1.59
C PRO A 134 9.20 0.40 -0.15
N GLY A 135 8.58 1.33 0.58
CA GLY A 135 8.28 1.18 2.00
C GLY A 135 9.43 1.56 2.95
N GLY A 136 10.61 1.90 2.46
CA GLY A 136 11.75 2.26 3.31
C GLY A 136 11.59 3.62 3.99
N ALA A 137 11.48 4.70 3.20
CA ALA A 137 11.32 6.06 3.74
C ALA A 137 10.05 6.23 4.60
N VAL A 138 8.96 5.55 4.26
CA VAL A 138 7.73 5.58 5.06
C VAL A 138 7.85 4.80 6.37
N THR A 139 8.68 3.74 6.42
CA THR A 139 8.97 3.04 7.67
C THR A 139 9.78 3.92 8.61
N GLU A 140 10.81 4.59 8.08
CA GLU A 140 11.58 5.60 8.83
C GLU A 140 10.67 6.72 9.35
N LEU A 141 9.76 7.24 8.52
CA LEU A 141 8.80 8.27 8.92
C LEU A 141 7.85 7.82 10.03
N ILE A 142 7.40 6.56 10.00
CA ILE A 142 6.58 5.99 11.07
C ILE A 142 7.38 5.94 12.36
N ILE A 143 8.62 5.45 12.34
CA ILE A 143 9.47 5.31 13.53
C ILE A 143 9.76 6.68 14.15
N GLU A 144 10.25 7.62 13.34
CA GLU A 144 10.60 8.97 13.81
C GLU A 144 9.37 9.82 14.15
N GLY A 145 8.19 9.42 13.67
CA GLY A 145 6.92 10.02 14.09
C GLY A 145 6.66 9.86 15.60
N TRP A 146 7.30 8.89 16.27
CA TRP A 146 7.20 8.74 17.72
C TRP A 146 8.06 9.73 18.50
N SER A 147 9.30 9.95 18.07
CA SER A 147 10.25 10.92 18.64
C SER A 147 9.88 12.37 18.33
N GLY A 148 9.20 12.59 17.20
CA GLY A 148 8.88 13.92 16.69
C GLY A 148 9.96 14.40 15.73
N MET A 149 9.53 15.08 14.67
CA MET A 149 10.38 15.44 13.54
C MET A 149 10.05 16.85 13.04
N ALA A 150 11.03 17.55 12.49
CA ALA A 150 10.78 18.82 11.84
C ALA A 150 9.97 18.62 10.54
N LEU A 151 9.17 19.63 10.16
CA LEU A 151 8.31 19.55 8.97
C LEU A 151 9.10 19.26 7.68
N HIS A 152 10.29 19.84 7.54
CA HIS A 152 11.12 19.67 6.34
C HIS A 152 11.62 18.22 6.17
N GLU A 153 11.97 17.55 7.27
CA GLU A 153 12.38 16.14 7.27
C GLU A 153 11.18 15.23 6.95
N THR A 154 10.00 15.54 7.51
CA THR A 154 8.75 14.82 7.19
C THR A 154 8.45 14.88 5.70
N VAL A 155 8.52 16.07 5.10
CA VAL A 155 8.29 16.25 3.66
C VAL A 155 9.34 15.50 2.85
N SER A 156 10.61 15.52 3.27
CA SER A 156 11.68 14.79 2.58
C SER A 156 11.46 13.27 2.56
N LEU A 157 10.87 12.68 3.60
CA LEU A 157 10.58 11.24 3.68
C LEU A 157 9.29 10.85 2.93
N LEU A 158 8.35 11.79 2.80
CA LEU A 158 7.14 11.58 2.01
C LEU A 158 7.42 11.55 0.51
N LEU A 159 8.38 12.33 0.02
CA LEU A 159 8.68 12.44 -1.42
C LEU A 159 8.99 11.09 -2.12
N PRO A 160 9.94 10.27 -1.65
CA PRO A 160 10.21 8.95 -2.25
C PRO A 160 8.97 8.05 -2.21
N SER A 161 8.25 8.09 -1.10
CA SER A 161 7.06 7.26 -0.88
C SER A 161 5.92 7.66 -1.83
N LEU A 162 5.71 8.95 -2.05
CA LEU A 162 4.76 9.47 -3.05
C LEU A 162 5.17 9.11 -4.47
N ALA A 163 6.47 9.08 -4.78
CA ALA A 163 6.93 8.61 -6.10
C ALA A 163 6.52 7.16 -6.36
N PHE A 164 6.59 6.29 -5.34
CA PHE A 164 6.07 4.91 -5.46
C PHE A 164 4.56 4.84 -5.60
N VAL A 165 3.80 5.74 -4.95
CA VAL A 165 2.34 5.83 -5.18
C VAL A 165 2.07 6.13 -6.65
N VAL A 166 2.71 7.16 -7.20
CA VAL A 166 2.55 7.54 -8.62
C VAL A 166 2.95 6.39 -9.54
N ALA A 167 4.09 5.75 -9.28
CA ALA A 167 4.57 4.61 -10.06
C ALA A 167 3.58 3.42 -10.01
N ALA A 168 3.02 3.13 -8.83
CA ALA A 168 2.06 2.05 -8.65
C ALA A 168 0.75 2.31 -9.42
N PHE A 169 0.22 3.53 -9.37
CA PHE A 169 -0.98 3.89 -10.15
C PHE A 169 -0.71 4.00 -11.65
N ALA A 170 0.49 4.44 -12.06
CA ALA A 170 0.90 4.43 -13.46
C ALA A 170 0.98 2.99 -14.01
N ALA A 171 1.60 2.08 -13.24
CA ALA A 171 1.64 0.66 -13.55
C ALA A 171 0.22 0.04 -13.57
N ALA A 172 -0.66 0.45 -12.66
CA ALA A 172 -2.05 0.01 -12.66
C ALA A 172 -2.76 0.40 -13.96
N LYS A 173 -2.58 1.64 -14.43
CA LYS A 173 -3.18 2.12 -15.68
C LYS A 173 -2.69 1.36 -16.91
N SER A 174 -1.42 0.99 -16.96
CA SER A 174 -0.85 0.26 -18.11
C SER A 174 -1.20 -1.23 -18.12
N THR A 175 -1.46 -1.80 -16.94
CA THR A 175 -1.49 -3.26 -16.77
C THR A 175 -2.90 -3.80 -16.55
N PHE A 176 -3.80 -3.01 -15.98
CA PHE A 176 -5.15 -3.44 -15.68
C PHE A 176 -5.97 -3.68 -16.96
N ARG A 177 -6.54 -4.87 -17.06
CA ARG A 177 -7.43 -5.28 -18.16
C ARG A 177 -8.75 -5.78 -17.59
N TRP A 178 -9.85 -5.37 -18.21
CA TRP A 178 -11.21 -5.73 -17.82
C TRP A 178 -11.60 -7.16 -18.21
N GLU A 179 -10.97 -7.71 -19.25
CA GLU A 179 -11.26 -9.05 -19.73
C GLU A 179 -10.35 -10.09 -19.06
N PRO A 180 -10.85 -11.32 -18.83
CA PRO A 180 -10.02 -12.43 -18.40
C PRO A 180 -8.89 -12.64 -19.41
N ARG A 181 -7.68 -12.88 -18.92
CA ARG A 181 -6.56 -13.31 -19.76
C ARG A 181 -6.73 -14.81 -19.97
N SER A 182 -6.74 -15.24 -21.24
CA SER A 182 -6.72 -16.65 -21.65
C SER A 182 -5.48 -17.36 -21.10
#